data_AF-C0JP86-F1
#
_entry.id   AF-C0JP86-F1
#
_cell.length_a   1.000
_cell.length_b   1.000
_cell.length_c   1.000
_cell.angle_alpha   90.00
_cell.angle_beta   90.00
_cell.angle_gamma   90.00
#
_symmetry.space_group_name_H-M   'P 1'
#
loop_
_entity.id
_entity.type
_entity.pdbx_description
1 polymer ?
#
loop_
_entity_poly.entity_id
_entity_poly.type
_entity_poly.pdbx_seq_one_letter_code
_entity_poly.pdbx_strand_id
1 'polypeptide(L)'
;ILMATMLNGAAVMDAALLLIAGNESCPQPQTSEHLAAIEIMKLKHILILQNKIDLVKETQALEQHEQILRFVKGTIAENAPVIPISAQLKYNIEVICEYITKKIPVPIRDFTSEPRLIVIRS
;
A
#
# COMPACT_ATOMS: atom_id res chain seq x y z
N ILE A 1 -0.72 15.24 -14.15
CA ILE A 1 0.61 14.83 -14.67
C ILE A 1 1.27 13.82 -13.73
N LEU A 2 1.35 14.05 -12.42
CA LEU A 2 1.99 13.12 -11.46
C LEU A 2 1.28 11.76 -11.28
N MET A 3 -0.05 11.71 -11.49
CA MET A 3 -0.80 10.44 -11.45
C MET A 3 -0.55 9.53 -12.66
N ALA A 4 -0.25 10.10 -13.83
CA ALA A 4 0.13 9.32 -15.01
C ALA A 4 1.47 8.60 -14.81
N THR A 5 2.43 9.25 -14.12
CA THR A 5 3.69 8.62 -13.73
C THR A 5 3.49 7.52 -12.68
N MET A 6 2.55 7.70 -11.74
CA MET A 6 2.19 6.66 -10.78
C MET A 6 1.58 5.43 -11.48
N LEU A 7 0.65 5.63 -12.41
CA LEU A 7 0.00 4.55 -13.17
C LEU A 7 1.00 3.77 -14.03
N ASN A 8 1.92 4.44 -14.72
CA ASN A 8 2.95 3.75 -15.50
C ASN A 8 3.86 2.90 -14.60
N GLY A 9 4.21 3.41 -13.42
CA GLY A 9 5.05 2.69 -12.45
C GLY A 9 4.31 1.52 -11.80
N ALA A 10 3.04 1.66 -11.46
CA ALA A 10 2.27 0.61 -10.80
C ALA A 10 1.93 -0.56 -11.75
N ALA A 11 2.01 -0.38 -13.07
CA ALA A 11 1.62 -1.40 -14.07
C ALA A 11 2.59 -2.57 -14.13
N VAL A 12 3.78 -2.38 -13.59
CA VAL A 12 4.84 -3.39 -13.55
C VAL A 12 5.04 -3.97 -12.14
N MET A 13 4.23 -3.56 -11.17
CA MET A 13 4.37 -3.97 -9.77
C MET A 13 3.53 -5.21 -9.47
N ASP A 14 4.04 -6.09 -8.62
CA ASP A 14 3.34 -7.30 -8.18
C ASP A 14 2.52 -7.09 -6.88
N ALA A 15 2.90 -6.06 -6.11
CA ALA A 15 2.29 -5.72 -4.82
C ALA A 15 2.33 -4.20 -4.58
N ALA A 16 1.46 -3.71 -3.70
CA ALA A 16 1.40 -2.30 -3.31
C ALA A 16 1.41 -2.12 -1.80
N LEU A 17 2.11 -1.08 -1.34
CA LEU A 17 2.08 -0.59 0.04
C LEU A 17 1.30 0.73 0.05
N LEU A 18 0.14 0.76 0.70
CA LEU A 18 -0.68 1.95 0.84
C LEU A 18 -0.32 2.67 2.15
N LEU A 19 0.43 3.75 2.04
CA LEU A 19 0.84 4.58 3.19
C LEU A 19 -0.25 5.60 3.53
N ILE A 20 -0.67 5.63 4.79
CA ILE A 20 -1.64 6.57 5.34
C ILE A 20 -1.01 7.25 6.55
N ALA A 21 -1.06 8.58 6.58
CA ALA A 21 -0.44 9.36 7.64
C ALA A 21 -1.33 9.41 8.88
N GLY A 22 -0.82 8.96 10.01
CA GLY A 22 -1.48 8.87 11.32
C GLY A 22 -2.12 10.17 11.81
N ASN A 23 -1.46 11.27 11.47
CA ASN A 23 -1.78 12.63 11.89
C ASN A 23 -2.84 13.33 11.02
N GLU A 24 -3.31 12.70 9.94
CA GLU A 24 -4.25 13.27 8.99
C GLU A 24 -5.57 12.47 8.99
N SER A 25 -6.67 13.12 8.64
CA SER A 25 -7.96 12.44 8.52
C SER A 25 -7.95 11.48 7.32
N CYS A 26 -8.52 10.28 7.51
CA CYS A 26 -8.75 9.32 6.43
C CYS A 26 -10.24 9.36 6.03
N PRO A 27 -10.59 9.38 4.74
CA PRO A 27 -9.72 9.34 3.56
C PRO A 27 -9.24 10.71 3.07
N GLN A 28 -7.97 10.78 2.64
CA GLN A 28 -7.46 11.91 1.84
C GLN A 28 -7.76 11.70 0.35
N PRO A 29 -7.91 12.76 -0.46
CA PRO A 29 -8.13 12.65 -1.90
C PRO A 29 -7.08 11.78 -2.62
N GLN A 30 -5.81 11.88 -2.21
CA GLN A 30 -4.73 11.05 -2.76
C GLN A 30 -4.86 9.57 -2.40
N THR A 31 -5.27 9.25 -1.16
CA THR A 31 -5.46 7.85 -0.73
C THR A 31 -6.58 7.19 -1.52
N SER A 32 -7.66 7.93 -1.78
CA SER A 32 -8.76 7.48 -2.65
C SER A 32 -8.33 7.26 -4.09
N GLU A 33 -7.58 8.20 -4.65
CA GLU A 33 -7.09 8.10 -6.03
C GLU A 33 -6.12 6.93 -6.21
N HIS A 34 -5.19 6.74 -5.25
CA HIS A 34 -4.26 5.61 -5.27
C HIS A 34 -4.98 4.27 -5.13
N LEU A 35 -5.98 4.16 -4.25
CA LEU A 35 -6.74 2.92 -4.09
C LEU A 35 -7.50 2.57 -5.39
N ALA A 36 -8.13 3.55 -6.03
CA ALA A 36 -8.82 3.35 -7.30
C ALA A 36 -7.85 2.92 -8.41
N ALA A 37 -6.64 3.50 -8.46
CA ALA A 37 -5.61 3.08 -9.40
C ALA A 37 -5.19 1.61 -9.16
N ILE A 38 -4.91 1.22 -7.92
CA ILE A 38 -4.55 -0.15 -7.55
C ILE A 38 -5.67 -1.14 -7.92
N GLU A 39 -6.94 -0.73 -7.79
CA GLU A 39 -8.11 -1.52 -8.18
C GLU A 39 -8.19 -1.77 -9.69
N ILE A 40 -7.96 -0.73 -10.50
CA ILE A 40 -7.90 -0.86 -11.96
C ILE A 40 -6.78 -1.83 -12.38
N MET A 41 -5.67 -1.82 -11.64
CA MET A 41 -4.47 -2.60 -11.92
C MET A 41 -4.55 -4.04 -11.39
N LYS A 42 -5.59 -4.35 -10.61
CA LYS A 42 -5.88 -5.69 -10.07
C LYS A 42 -4.73 -6.28 -9.27
N LEU A 43 -4.01 -5.44 -8.53
CA LEU A 43 -2.96 -5.89 -7.62
C LEU A 43 -3.59 -6.70 -6.48
N LYS A 44 -3.14 -7.95 -6.32
CA LYS A 44 -3.70 -8.88 -5.32
C LYS A 44 -3.07 -8.70 -3.94
N HIS A 45 -1.83 -8.24 -3.91
CA HIS A 45 -1.04 -8.13 -2.69
C HIS A 45 -0.99 -6.66 -2.26
N ILE A 46 -1.81 -6.30 -1.27
CA ILE A 46 -1.88 -4.96 -0.72
C ILE A 46 -1.58 -5.04 0.77
N LEU A 47 -0.77 -4.09 1.24
CA LEU A 47 -0.50 -3.87 2.66
C LEU A 47 -0.74 -2.41 2.98
N ILE A 48 -1.50 -2.13 4.03
CA ILE A 48 -1.79 -0.76 4.46
C ILE A 48 -0.87 -0.43 5.63
N LEU A 49 -0.22 0.73 5.56
CA LEU A 49 0.74 1.20 6.54
C LEU A 49 0.23 2.51 7.15
N GLN A 50 -0.08 2.48 8.44
CA GLN A 50 -0.44 3.68 9.19
C GLN A 50 0.84 4.29 9.76
N ASN A 51 1.40 5.28 9.07
CA ASN A 51 2.68 5.90 9.42
C ASN A 51 2.51 7.06 10.41
N LYS A 52 3.60 7.57 10.99
CA LYS A 52 3.60 8.73 11.93
C LYS A 52 2.75 8.51 13.19
N ILE A 53 2.64 7.26 13.67
CA ILE A 53 1.94 6.98 14.95
C ILE A 53 2.60 7.65 16.15
N ASP A 54 3.87 8.05 16.03
CA ASP A 54 4.62 8.78 17.04
C ASP A 54 4.10 10.20 17.29
N LEU A 55 3.34 10.77 16.34
CA LEU A 55 2.80 12.13 16.43
C LEU A 55 1.36 12.17 16.96
N VAL A 56 0.72 11.02 17.17
CA VAL A 56 -0.69 10.92 17.56
C VAL A 56 -0.88 10.09 18.83
N LYS A 57 -1.97 10.35 19.54
CA LYS A 57 -2.36 9.54 20.70
C LYS A 57 -2.93 8.21 20.24
N GLU A 58 -2.84 7.20 21.09
CA GLU A 58 -3.37 5.85 20.83
C GLU A 58 -4.86 5.87 20.44
N THR A 59 -5.67 6.67 21.13
CA THR A 59 -7.11 6.80 20.82
C THR A 59 -7.36 7.33 19.41
N GLN A 60 -6.57 8.33 18.99
CA GLN A 60 -6.67 8.92 17.65
C GLN A 60 -6.19 7.94 16.58
N ALA A 61 -5.12 7.18 16.87
CA ALA A 61 -4.63 6.14 15.97
C ALA A 61 -5.67 5.03 15.77
N LEU A 62 -6.37 4.62 16.83
CA LEU A 62 -7.45 3.63 16.78
C LEU A 62 -8.67 4.15 16.01
N GLU A 63 -9.11 5.38 16.26
CA GLU A 63 -10.20 6.01 15.51
C GLU A 63 -9.87 6.08 14.02
N GLN A 64 -8.64 6.44 13.67
CA GLN A 64 -8.21 6.48 12.29
C GLN A 64 -8.11 5.08 11.68
N HIS A 65 -7.67 4.08 12.45
CA HIS A 65 -7.67 2.69 12.00
C HIS A 65 -9.08 2.23 11.62
N GLU A 66 -10.10 2.57 12.42
CA GLU A 66 -11.49 2.30 12.04
C GLU A 66 -11.94 3.03 10.78
N GLN A 67 -11.52 4.29 10.59
CA GLN A 67 -11.79 5.03 9.35
C GLN A 67 -11.18 4.35 8.13
N ILE A 68 -9.95 3.86 8.24
CA ILE A 68 -9.27 3.09 7.20
C ILE A 68 -10.07 1.82 6.89
N LEU A 69 -10.46 1.05 7.90
CA LEU A 69 -11.26 -0.17 7.70
C LEU A 69 -12.61 0.11 7.00
N ARG A 70 -13.29 1.21 7.37
CA ARG A 70 -14.53 1.62 6.70
C ARG A 70 -14.29 2.06 5.27
N PHE A 71 -13.17 2.72 5.00
CA PHE A 71 -12.79 3.19 3.68
C PHE A 71 -12.43 2.04 2.72
N VAL A 72 -11.74 1.01 3.20
CA VAL A 72 -11.36 -0.15 2.36
C VAL A 72 -12.47 -1.19 2.21
N LYS A 73 -13.54 -1.09 3.02
CA LYS A 73 -14.68 -2.02 2.95
C LYS A 73 -15.33 -1.99 1.57
N GLY A 74 -15.49 -3.16 0.94
CA GLY A 74 -16.04 -3.28 -0.40
C GLY A 74 -15.04 -3.04 -1.55
N THR A 75 -13.76 -2.83 -1.23
CA THR A 75 -12.68 -2.68 -2.22
C THR A 75 -11.77 -3.92 -2.21
N ILE A 76 -10.86 -4.01 -3.17
CA ILE A 76 -9.84 -5.07 -3.20
C ILE A 76 -8.90 -5.08 -1.98
N ALA A 77 -8.87 -3.98 -1.22
CA ALA A 77 -8.06 -3.85 0.00
C ALA A 77 -8.82 -4.20 1.28
N GLU A 78 -10.06 -4.71 1.21
CA GLU A 78 -10.87 -5.03 2.40
C GLU A 78 -10.19 -6.02 3.36
N ASN A 79 -9.45 -6.99 2.81
CA ASN A 79 -8.70 -7.99 3.60
C ASN A 79 -7.22 -7.61 3.78
N ALA A 80 -6.81 -6.41 3.36
CA ALA A 80 -5.43 -5.98 3.51
C ALA A 80 -5.15 -5.66 4.99
N PRO A 81 -4.06 -6.17 5.58
CA PRO A 81 -3.72 -5.84 6.95
C PRO A 81 -3.26 -4.40 7.05
N VAL A 82 -3.59 -3.78 8.18
CA VAL A 82 -3.16 -2.43 8.53
C VAL A 82 -2.09 -2.55 9.61
N ILE A 83 -0.86 -2.13 9.29
CA ILE A 83 0.27 -2.16 10.24
C ILE A 83 0.59 -0.72 10.68
N PRO A 84 0.46 -0.40 11.98
CA PRO A 84 0.89 0.89 12.51
C PRO A 84 2.40 0.95 12.63
N ILE A 85 3.03 1.98 12.06
CA ILE A 85 4.48 2.17 12.03
C ILE A 85 4.88 3.61 12.35
N SER A 86 6.09 3.77 12.87
CA SER A 86 6.77 5.06 12.88
C SER A 86 8.01 4.96 12.02
N ALA A 87 7.98 5.56 10.81
CA ALA A 87 9.15 5.58 9.93
C ALA A 87 10.34 6.34 10.55
N GLN A 88 10.07 7.36 11.37
CA GLN A 88 11.10 8.19 12.00
C GLN A 88 11.82 7.44 13.12
N LEU A 89 11.07 6.78 14.00
CA LEU A 89 11.62 6.03 15.13
C LEU A 89 11.91 4.56 14.77
N LYS A 90 11.61 4.16 13.53
CA LYS A 90 11.77 2.80 12.99
C LYS A 90 10.98 1.72 13.74
N TYR A 91 9.87 2.09 14.38
CA TYR A 91 8.99 1.12 15.03
C TYR A 91 8.22 0.28 14.02
N ASN A 92 8.08 -1.02 14.32
CA ASN A 92 7.33 -2.02 13.55
C ASN A 92 7.79 -2.24 12.09
N ILE A 93 8.98 -1.76 11.72
CA ILE A 93 9.57 -2.05 10.40
C ILE A 93 9.85 -3.55 10.24
N GLU A 94 10.29 -4.22 11.30
CA GLU A 94 10.55 -5.67 11.28
C GLU A 94 9.30 -6.47 10.92
N VAL A 95 8.13 -6.06 11.42
CA VAL A 95 6.84 -6.69 11.10
C VAL A 95 6.49 -6.52 9.63
N ILE A 96 6.82 -5.37 9.02
CA ILE A 96 6.65 -5.17 7.58
C ILE A 96 7.56 -6.12 6.80
N CYS A 97 8.84 -6.21 7.17
CA CYS A 97 9.79 -7.11 6.51
C CYS A 97 9.33 -8.57 6.59
N GLU A 98 8.87 -9.00 7.76
CA GLU A 98 8.30 -10.32 7.96
C GLU A 98 7.06 -10.54 7.08
N TYR A 99 6.14 -9.56 7.06
CA TYR A 99 4.93 -9.63 6.25
C TYR A 99 5.24 -9.76 4.76
N ILE A 100 6.11 -8.90 4.23
CA ILE A 100 6.52 -8.93 2.81
C ILE A 100 7.08 -10.31 2.47
N THR A 101 7.98 -10.84 3.30
CA THR A 101 8.65 -12.13 3.05
C THR A 101 7.69 -13.31 3.13
N LYS A 102 6.71 -13.28 4.04
CA LYS A 102 5.77 -14.40 4.26
C LYS A 102 4.54 -14.37 3.37
N LYS A 103 4.05 -13.18 2.98
CA LYS A 103 2.74 -12.99 2.35
C LYS A 103 2.78 -12.57 0.90
N ILE A 104 3.92 -12.05 0.43
CA ILE A 104 4.10 -11.67 -0.98
C ILE A 104 4.97 -12.76 -1.63
N PRO A 105 4.36 -13.76 -2.30
CA PRO A 105 5.12 -14.77 -3.01
C PRO A 105 5.77 -14.15 -4.25
N VAL A 106 6.90 -14.71 -4.67
CA VAL A 106 7.48 -14.38 -5.97
C VAL A 106 6.55 -14.92 -7.05
N PRO A 107 6.07 -14.08 -7.99
CA PRO A 107 5.20 -14.53 -9.07
C PRO A 107 5.96 -15.52 -9.96
N ILE A 108 5.25 -16.53 -10.46
CA ILE A 108 5.81 -17.47 -11.43
C ILE A 108 6.02 -16.71 -12.73
N ARG A 109 7.29 -16.56 -13.13
CA ARG A 109 7.66 -15.91 -14.38
C ARG A 109 7.88 -16.96 -15.46
N ASP A 110 7.41 -16.67 -16.67
CA ASP A 110 7.68 -17.49 -17.84
C ASP A 110 9.02 -17.11 -18.46
N PHE A 111 9.92 -18.07 -18.54
CA PHE A 111 11.27 -17.92 -19.11
C PHE A 111 11.38 -18.46 -20.53
N THR A 112 10.31 -19.05 -21.07
CA THR A 112 10.29 -19.67 -22.40
C THR A 112 9.70 -18.75 -23.47
N SER A 113 8.81 -17.84 -23.06
CA SER A 113 8.23 -16.81 -23.93
C SER A 113 9.28 -15.79 -24.39
N GLU A 114 8.97 -15.10 -25.51
CA GLU A 114 9.79 -14.00 -26.00
C GLU A 114 9.98 -12.92 -24.93
N PRO A 115 11.23 -12.45 -24.71
CA PRO A 115 11.52 -11.50 -23.65
C PRO A 115 10.85 -10.15 -23.93
N ARG A 116 10.12 -9.64 -22.94
CA ARG A 116 9.52 -8.31 -22.96
C ARG A 116 10.13 -7.46 -21.85
N LEU A 117 10.65 -6.29 -22.21
CA LEU A 117 11.18 -5.30 -21.28
C LEU A 117 10.36 -4.02 -21.39
N ILE A 118 9.74 -3.60 -20.29
CA ILE A 118 9.00 -2.34 -20.20
C ILE A 118 9.94 -1.30 -19.58
N VAL A 119 10.32 -0.28 -20.35
CA VAL A 119 11.17 0.82 -19.86
C VAL A 119 10.28 1.88 -19.22
N ILE A 120 10.36 2.01 -17.90
CA ILE A 120 9.60 3.00 -17.12
C ILE A 120 10.40 4.28 -16.82
N ARG A 121 11.74 4.23 -16.90
CA ARG A 121 12.65 5.35 -16.63
C ARG A 121 13.95 5.15 -17.44
N SER A 122 14.49 6.23 -18.01
CA SER A 122 15.82 6.26 -18.64
C SER A 122 16.87 6.90 -17.73
#